data_AF-D1YKP4-F1
#
_entry.id   AF-D1YKP4-F1
#
_cell.length_a   1.000
_cell.length_b   1.000
_cell.length_c   1.000
_cell.angle_alpha   90.00
_cell.angle_beta   90.00
_cell.angle_gamma   90.00
#
_symmetry.space_group_name_H-M   'P 1'
#
loop_
_entity.id
_entity.type
_entity.pdbx_description
1 polymer ?
#
loop_
_entity_poly.entity_id
_entity_poly.type
_entity_poly.pdbx_seq_one_letter_code
_entity_poly.pdbx_strand_id
1 'polypeptide(L)'
;MKRVFQAQLYLNILMAVIILINYRTVKDWIYLGILAVAVVVSKNKRISQLINTVLIPMVFIDQVRNLSDILIQHFSQLTLLIFWIYAVGAIIVLIPVTIVEYGKIKKPIWRLIASVWMINFVIMFCYLLTLKNVNPDGFLVSLNKSGLVYALAILVYVYFAVKSWGYEFCFNLPTFKGKKCSYFHLF
;
A
#
# COMPACT_ATOMS: atom_id res chain seq x y z
N MET A 1 8.89 -9.78 14.99
CA MET A 1 7.64 -9.28 14.38
C MET A 1 6.73 -8.45 15.31
N LYS A 2 6.60 -8.75 16.62
CA LYS A 2 5.65 -8.01 17.51
C LYS A 2 5.87 -6.49 17.63
N ARG A 3 7.13 -6.01 17.70
CA ARG A 3 7.43 -4.58 17.92
C ARG A 3 7.11 -3.67 16.73
N VAL A 4 7.44 -4.11 15.51
CA VAL A 4 7.16 -3.34 14.28
C VAL A 4 5.64 -3.19 14.08
N PHE A 5 4.89 -4.25 14.35
CA PHE A 5 3.43 -4.22 14.24
C PHE A 5 2.79 -3.29 15.29
N GLN A 6 3.27 -3.34 16.54
CA GLN A 6 2.82 -2.40 17.57
C GLN A 6 3.10 -0.95 17.18
N ALA A 7 4.31 -0.66 16.67
CA ALA A 7 4.67 0.67 16.22
C ALA A 7 3.75 1.16 15.07
N GLN A 8 3.47 0.30 14.09
CA GLN A 8 2.54 0.60 13.00
C GLN A 8 1.11 0.87 13.50
N LEU A 9 0.65 0.09 14.48
CA LEU A 9 -0.69 0.25 15.06
C LEU A 9 -0.81 1.56 15.85
N TYR A 10 0.18 1.92 16.67
CA TYR A 10 0.20 3.21 17.37
C TYR A 10 0.29 4.39 16.41
N LEU A 11 1.10 4.27 15.36
CA LEU A 11 1.19 5.28 14.31
C LEU A 11 -0.16 5.47 13.60
N ASN A 12 -0.87 4.38 13.29
CA ASN A 12 -2.22 4.44 12.72
C ASN A 12 -3.24 5.08 13.66
N ILE A 13 -3.17 4.80 14.97
CA ILE A 13 -4.05 5.45 15.94
C ILE A 13 -3.79 6.96 15.96
N LEU A 14 -2.52 7.37 15.98
CA LEU A 14 -2.15 8.78 15.93
C LEU A 14 -2.68 9.47 14.66
N MET A 15 -2.48 8.84 13.49
CA MET A 15 -3.00 9.36 12.21
C MET A 15 -4.53 9.43 12.22
N ALA A 16 -5.22 8.40 12.75
CA ALA A 16 -6.68 8.37 12.86
C ALA A 16 -7.19 9.59 13.64
N VAL A 17 -6.58 9.88 14.79
CA VAL A 17 -6.98 11.01 15.65
C VAL A 17 -6.78 12.34 14.92
N ILE A 18 -5.63 12.53 14.25
CA ILE A 18 -5.36 13.74 13.47
C ILE A 18 -6.40 13.93 12.36
N ILE A 19 -6.73 12.87 11.62
CA ILE A 19 -7.74 12.92 10.54
C ILE A 19 -9.13 13.21 11.11
N LEU A 20 -9.51 12.56 12.22
CA LEU A 20 -10.79 12.78 12.89
C LEU A 20 -10.98 14.23 13.32
N ILE A 21 -9.93 14.89 13.80
CA ILE A 21 -9.97 16.31 14.16
C ILE A 21 -10.29 17.18 12.93
N ASN A 22 -9.78 16.81 11.74
CA ASN A 22 -9.88 17.61 10.52
C ASN A 22 -11.15 17.34 9.68
N TYR A 23 -11.56 16.07 9.50
CA TYR A 23 -12.62 15.70 8.55
C TYR A 23 -13.87 15.07 9.18
N ARG A 24 -13.82 14.60 10.44
CA ARG A 24 -14.94 14.01 11.21
C ARG A 24 -15.89 13.09 10.41
N THR A 25 -15.40 12.31 9.45
CA THR A 25 -16.29 11.46 8.63
C THR A 25 -16.64 10.16 9.35
N VAL A 26 -17.79 9.56 9.00
CA VAL A 26 -18.22 8.24 9.51
C VAL A 26 -17.17 7.16 9.22
N LYS A 27 -16.50 7.24 8.06
CA LYS A 27 -15.42 6.33 7.67
C LYS A 27 -14.27 6.34 8.68
N ASP A 28 -13.87 7.52 9.16
CA ASP A 28 -12.73 7.67 10.07
C ASP A 28 -13.03 7.09 11.46
N TRP A 29 -14.29 7.19 11.91
CA TRP A 29 -14.77 6.52 13.12
C TRP A 29 -14.75 5.00 12.99
N ILE A 30 -15.14 4.46 11.84
CA ILE A 30 -15.07 3.01 11.55
C ILE A 30 -13.62 2.54 11.62
N TYR A 31 -12.68 3.29 11.05
CA TYR A 31 -11.25 2.94 11.09
C TYR A 31 -10.67 2.97 12.49
N LEU A 32 -11.05 3.93 13.32
CA LEU A 32 -10.66 3.95 14.72
C LEU A 32 -11.23 2.74 15.48
N GLY A 33 -12.47 2.34 15.18
CA GLY A 33 -13.07 1.10 15.69
C GLY A 33 -12.30 -0.15 15.29
N ILE A 34 -11.89 -0.27 14.02
CA ILE A 34 -11.07 -1.39 13.53
C ILE A 34 -9.73 -1.46 14.27
N LEU A 35 -9.06 -0.31 14.46
CA LEU A 35 -7.79 -0.24 15.19
C LEU A 35 -7.96 -0.62 16.67
N ALA A 36 -9.04 -0.16 17.32
CA ALA A 36 -9.34 -0.54 18.70
C ALA A 36 -9.60 -2.06 18.84
N VAL A 37 -10.39 -2.64 17.93
CA VAL A 37 -10.64 -4.09 17.89
C VAL A 37 -9.32 -4.85 17.70
N ALA A 38 -8.43 -4.38 16.82
CA ALA A 38 -7.12 -4.99 16.59
C ALA A 38 -6.26 -5.06 17.88
N VAL A 39 -6.33 -4.04 18.73
CA VAL A 39 -5.66 -4.04 20.05
C VAL A 39 -6.29 -5.07 20.98
N VAL A 40 -7.62 -5.10 21.08
CA VAL A 40 -8.35 -5.97 22.00
C VAL A 40 -8.16 -7.45 21.65
N VAL A 41 -8.27 -7.79 20.37
CA VAL A 41 -8.16 -9.18 19.91
C VAL A 41 -6.72 -9.63 19.64
N SER A 42 -5.72 -8.80 19.98
CA SER A 42 -4.29 -9.11 19.79
C SER A 42 -3.83 -10.41 20.45
N LYS A 43 -4.55 -10.88 21.49
CA LYS A 43 -4.29 -12.17 22.15
C LYS A 43 -4.86 -13.37 21.38
N ASN A 44 -5.88 -13.18 20.55
CA ASN A 44 -6.46 -14.24 19.73
C ASN A 44 -5.69 -14.36 18.41
N LYS A 45 -4.84 -15.38 18.31
CA LYS A 45 -3.90 -15.56 17.19
C LYS A 45 -4.58 -15.62 15.81
N ARG A 46 -5.75 -16.27 15.69
CA ARG A 46 -6.45 -16.41 14.40
C ARG A 46 -7.11 -15.10 13.96
N ILE A 47 -7.85 -14.47 14.87
CA ILE A 47 -8.56 -13.22 14.58
C ILE A 47 -7.58 -12.08 14.37
N SER A 48 -6.55 -11.98 15.23
CA SER A 48 -5.49 -10.98 15.08
C SER A 48 -4.78 -11.13 13.74
N GLN A 49 -4.45 -12.35 13.31
CA GLN A 49 -3.82 -12.56 12.01
C GLN A 49 -4.70 -12.02 10.86
N LEU A 50 -6.00 -12.34 10.84
CA LEU A 50 -6.89 -11.88 9.78
C LEU A 50 -6.99 -10.34 9.72
N ILE A 51 -7.16 -9.69 10.87
CA ILE A 51 -7.22 -8.22 10.97
C ILE A 51 -5.89 -7.58 10.54
N ASN A 52 -4.77 -8.16 10.97
CA ASN A 52 -3.44 -7.63 10.67
C ASN A 52 -3.05 -7.79 9.20
N THR A 53 -3.55 -8.83 8.55
CA THR A 53 -3.27 -9.12 7.14
C THR A 53 -4.16 -8.30 6.21
N VAL A 54 -5.44 -8.14 6.56
CA VAL A 54 -6.45 -7.59 5.64
C VAL A 54 -6.80 -6.15 5.98
N LEU A 55 -7.12 -5.87 7.26
CA LEU A 55 -7.71 -4.60 7.65
C LEU A 55 -6.67 -3.52 8.02
N ILE A 56 -5.60 -3.88 8.72
CA ILE A 56 -4.58 -2.92 9.16
C ILE A 56 -3.85 -2.26 7.98
N PRO A 57 -3.41 -2.98 6.93
CA PRO A 57 -2.82 -2.36 5.75
C PRO A 57 -3.80 -1.42 5.05
N MET A 58 -5.09 -1.77 5.07
CA MET A 58 -6.16 -0.96 4.50
C MET A 58 -6.35 0.37 5.20
N VAL A 59 -6.46 0.31 6.53
CA VAL A 59 -6.52 1.53 7.34
C VAL A 59 -5.25 2.36 7.17
N PHE A 60 -4.08 1.73 7.09
CA PHE A 60 -2.80 2.43 6.94
C PHE A 60 -2.73 3.25 5.65
N ILE A 61 -3.00 2.64 4.48
CA ILE A 61 -2.85 3.33 3.19
C ILE A 61 -3.84 4.51 3.09
N ASP A 62 -5.10 4.31 3.48
CA ASP A 62 -6.09 5.38 3.43
C ASP A 62 -5.74 6.52 4.40
N GLN A 63 -5.26 6.21 5.61
CA GLN A 63 -4.84 7.23 6.56
C GLN A 63 -3.62 8.01 6.06
N VAL A 64 -2.64 7.35 5.46
CA VAL A 64 -1.46 8.02 4.87
C VAL A 64 -1.89 8.94 3.72
N ARG A 65 -2.85 8.52 2.89
CA ARG A 65 -3.42 9.35 1.83
C ARG A 65 -4.13 10.58 2.42
N ASN A 66 -5.06 10.37 3.35
CA ASN A 66 -5.84 11.47 3.95
C ASN A 66 -4.92 12.45 4.70
N LEU A 67 -3.92 11.93 5.42
CA LEU A 67 -2.92 12.76 6.08
C LEU A 67 -2.11 13.58 5.06
N SER A 68 -1.69 12.98 3.95
CA SER A 68 -0.99 13.68 2.88
C SER A 68 -1.84 14.80 2.29
N ASP A 69 -3.14 14.56 2.08
CA ASP A 69 -4.09 15.59 1.63
C ASP A 69 -4.23 16.74 2.64
N ILE A 70 -4.29 16.45 3.95
CA ILE A 70 -4.30 17.49 5.02
C ILE A 70 -3.01 18.30 4.98
N LEU A 71 -1.86 17.62 4.87
CA LEU A 71 -0.55 18.26 4.85
C LEU A 71 -0.40 19.16 3.63
N ILE A 72 -0.85 18.72 2.45
CA ILE A 72 -0.83 19.54 1.22
C ILE A 72 -1.71 20.78 1.37
N GLN A 73 -2.87 20.65 2.03
CA GLN A 73 -3.75 21.80 2.28
C GLN A 73 -3.12 22.84 3.20
N HIS A 74 -2.41 22.42 4.26
CA HIS A 74 -1.79 23.33 5.22
C HIS A 74 -0.41 23.83 4.79
N PHE A 75 0.35 23.01 4.05
CA PHE A 75 1.73 23.25 3.64
C PHE A 75 1.88 23.11 2.12
N SER A 76 1.12 23.89 1.36
CA SER A 76 1.08 23.81 -0.11
C SER A 76 2.46 24.01 -0.78
N GLN A 77 3.35 24.77 -0.16
CA GLN A 77 4.74 24.95 -0.62
C GLN A 77 5.55 23.64 -0.63
N LEU A 78 5.18 22.68 0.22
CA LEU A 78 5.85 21.38 0.35
C LEU A 78 5.17 20.27 -0.46
N THR A 79 4.20 20.59 -1.32
CA THR A 79 3.36 19.60 -2.02
C THR A 79 4.17 18.55 -2.79
N LEU A 80 5.24 18.95 -3.48
CA LEU A 80 6.11 18.01 -4.20
C LEU A 80 6.76 17.00 -3.25
N LEU A 81 7.26 17.46 -2.10
CA LEU A 81 7.91 16.61 -1.11
C LEU A 81 6.89 15.66 -0.47
N ILE A 82 5.71 16.16 -0.11
CA ILE A 82 4.63 15.35 0.47
C ILE A 82 4.17 14.27 -0.52
N PHE A 83 4.05 14.60 -1.81
CA PHE A 83 3.70 13.64 -2.86
C PHE A 83 4.70 12.48 -2.94
N TRP A 84 6.01 12.76 -2.92
CA TRP A 84 7.02 11.70 -2.96
C TRP A 84 7.04 10.85 -1.69
N ILE A 85 6.85 11.45 -0.51
CA ILE A 85 6.72 10.72 0.75
C ILE A 85 5.52 9.77 0.70
N TYR A 86 4.38 10.23 0.19
CA TYR A 86 3.19 9.40 -0.02
C TYR A 86 3.48 8.25 -0.98
N ALA A 87 4.04 8.53 -2.16
CA ALA A 87 4.31 7.52 -3.18
C ALA A 87 5.28 6.43 -2.68
N VAL A 88 6.38 6.83 -2.04
CA VAL A 88 7.38 5.90 -1.47
C VAL A 88 6.79 5.15 -0.28
N GLY A 89 6.06 5.84 0.60
CA GLY A 89 5.42 5.25 1.77
C GLY A 89 4.43 4.15 1.40
N ALA A 90 3.58 4.38 0.39
CA ALA A 90 2.64 3.39 -0.13
C ALA A 90 3.36 2.12 -0.62
N ILE A 91 4.48 2.27 -1.33
CA ILE A 91 5.28 1.15 -1.84
C ILE A 91 5.96 0.38 -0.70
N ILE A 92 6.59 1.07 0.25
CA ILE A 92 7.32 0.43 1.36
C ILE A 92 6.39 -0.44 2.21
N VAL A 93 5.15 0.00 2.44
CA VAL A 93 4.18 -0.72 3.28
C VAL A 93 3.70 -2.01 2.61
N LEU A 94 3.67 -2.07 1.28
CA LEU A 94 3.26 -3.26 0.55
C LEU A 94 4.27 -4.41 0.69
N ILE A 95 5.57 -4.11 0.79
CA ILE A 95 6.62 -5.13 0.86
C ILE A 95 6.43 -6.10 2.05
N PRO A 96 6.36 -5.65 3.32
CA PRO A 96 6.21 -6.55 4.45
C PRO A 96 4.88 -7.30 4.44
N VAL A 97 3.79 -6.65 4.02
CA VAL A 97 2.47 -7.30 3.90
C VAL A 97 2.54 -8.43 2.89
N THR A 98 3.15 -8.16 1.73
CA THR A 98 3.29 -9.15 0.65
C THR A 98 4.14 -10.34 1.06
N ILE A 99 5.32 -10.10 1.65
CA ILE A 99 6.25 -11.18 2.02
C ILE A 99 5.72 -12.00 3.20
N VAL A 100 5.23 -11.33 4.25
CA VAL A 100 4.91 -11.99 5.53
C VAL A 100 3.57 -12.71 5.48
N GLU A 101 2.59 -12.21 4.73
CA GLU A 101 1.24 -12.75 4.72
C GLU A 101 0.88 -13.41 3.38
N TYR A 102 0.99 -12.67 2.27
CA TYR A 102 0.58 -13.17 0.96
C TYR A 102 1.54 -14.22 0.41
N GLY A 103 2.84 -14.06 0.64
CA GLY A 103 3.88 -14.99 0.20
C GLY A 103 3.77 -16.39 0.81
N LYS A 104 3.10 -16.54 1.97
CA LYS A 104 2.92 -17.84 2.64
C LYS A 104 1.75 -18.65 2.12
N ILE A 105 0.94 -18.10 1.21
CA ILE A 105 -0.22 -18.80 0.64
C ILE A 105 0.26 -19.96 -0.24
N LYS A 106 -0.03 -21.20 0.17
CA LYS A 106 0.43 -22.40 -0.55
C LYS A 106 -0.46 -22.82 -1.71
N LYS A 107 -1.79 -22.67 -1.56
CA LYS A 107 -2.77 -23.18 -2.54
C LYS A 107 -2.99 -22.19 -3.69
N PRO A 108 -2.87 -22.59 -4.97
CA PRO A 108 -2.97 -21.69 -6.13
C PRO A 108 -4.27 -20.87 -6.20
N ILE A 109 -5.42 -21.48 -5.93
CA ILE A 109 -6.73 -20.78 -5.95
C ILE A 109 -6.74 -19.63 -4.93
N TRP A 110 -6.16 -19.85 -3.74
CA TRP A 110 -6.06 -18.83 -2.70
C TRP A 110 -5.07 -17.72 -3.06
N ARG A 111 -4.00 -18.04 -3.81
CA ARG A 111 -3.07 -17.02 -4.35
C ARG A 111 -3.79 -16.06 -5.30
N LEU A 112 -4.68 -16.61 -6.14
CA LEU A 112 -5.45 -15.82 -7.10
C LEU A 112 -6.46 -14.90 -6.40
N ILE A 113 -7.25 -15.44 -5.46
CA ILE A 113 -8.20 -14.64 -4.66
C ILE A 113 -7.48 -13.52 -3.91
N ALA A 114 -6.35 -13.85 -3.27
CA ALA A 114 -5.56 -12.87 -2.52
C ALA A 114 -4.96 -11.78 -3.42
N SER A 115 -4.58 -12.12 -4.66
CA SER A 115 -4.09 -11.15 -5.65
C SER A 115 -5.19 -10.22 -6.15
N VAL A 116 -6.37 -10.76 -6.44
CA VAL A 116 -7.53 -9.93 -6.83
C VAL A 116 -7.88 -8.96 -5.71
N TRP A 117 -7.88 -9.42 -4.45
CA TRP A 117 -8.10 -8.56 -3.30
C TRP A 117 -7.02 -7.47 -3.19
N MET A 118 -5.75 -7.82 -3.24
CA MET A 118 -4.64 -6.85 -3.12
C MET A 118 -4.61 -5.82 -4.24
N ILE A 119 -4.89 -6.22 -5.47
CA ILE A 119 -4.92 -5.30 -6.61
C ILE A 119 -6.10 -4.32 -6.45
N ASN A 120 -7.30 -4.81 -6.13
CA ASN A 120 -8.44 -3.93 -5.85
C ASN A 120 -8.16 -2.99 -4.67
N PHE A 121 -7.52 -3.52 -3.63
CA PHE A 121 -7.10 -2.75 -2.47
C PHE A 121 -6.12 -1.62 -2.85
N VAL A 122 -5.06 -1.93 -3.59
CA VAL A 122 -4.09 -0.92 -4.07
C VAL A 122 -4.77 0.11 -4.97
N ILE A 123 -5.65 -0.30 -5.88
CA ILE A 123 -6.37 0.62 -6.77
C ILE A 123 -7.32 1.54 -6.00
N MET A 124 -8.05 1.02 -5.01
CA MET A 124 -9.01 1.79 -4.23
C MET A 124 -8.34 2.81 -3.31
N PHE A 125 -7.17 2.46 -2.73
CA PHE A 125 -6.57 3.25 -1.64
C PHE A 125 -5.31 4.02 -2.03
N CYS A 126 -4.58 3.62 -3.07
CA CYS A 126 -3.54 4.46 -3.67
C CYS A 126 -4.12 5.49 -4.67
N TYR A 127 -5.40 5.85 -4.51
CA TYR A 127 -6.10 6.79 -5.38
C TYR A 127 -5.49 8.21 -5.29
N LEU A 128 -5.75 9.02 -6.32
CA LEU A 128 -5.23 10.38 -6.49
C LEU A 128 -5.23 11.20 -5.19
N LEU A 129 -4.09 11.83 -4.90
CA LEU A 129 -4.00 12.89 -3.91
C LEU A 129 -4.72 14.14 -4.39
N THR A 130 -5.30 14.89 -3.47
CA THR A 130 -5.98 16.16 -3.77
C THR A 130 -4.95 17.29 -3.82
N LEU A 131 -4.35 17.50 -5.00
CA LEU A 131 -3.33 18.52 -5.25
C LEU A 131 -3.93 19.94 -5.39
N LYS A 132 -4.52 20.48 -4.32
CA LYS A 132 -5.01 21.88 -4.30
C LYS A 132 -3.82 22.84 -4.40
N ASN A 133 -3.99 23.93 -5.14
CA ASN A 133 -2.98 24.98 -5.33
C ASN A 133 -1.73 24.58 -6.15
N VAL A 134 -1.80 23.48 -6.91
CA VAL A 134 -0.78 23.11 -7.91
C VAL A 134 -1.30 23.47 -9.30
N ASN A 135 -0.41 23.89 -10.20
CA ASN A 135 -0.76 24.12 -11.61
C ASN A 135 -1.47 22.86 -12.17
N PRO A 136 -2.73 22.96 -12.64
CA PRO A 136 -3.51 21.82 -13.14
C PRO A 136 -2.87 21.13 -14.35
N ASP A 137 -2.09 21.87 -15.14
CA ASP A 137 -1.34 21.37 -16.30
C ASP A 137 0.11 21.02 -15.96
N GLY A 138 0.49 21.17 -14.69
CA GLY A 138 1.82 20.87 -14.20
C GLY A 138 2.13 19.38 -14.18
N PHE A 139 3.41 19.05 -14.37
CA PHE A 139 3.92 17.68 -14.33
C PHE A 139 3.40 16.86 -13.15
N LEU A 140 3.34 17.44 -11.94
CA LEU A 140 2.89 16.75 -10.73
C LEU A 140 1.43 16.30 -10.80
N VAL A 141 0.54 17.14 -11.35
CA VAL A 141 -0.89 16.81 -11.51
C VAL A 141 -1.06 15.72 -12.57
N SER A 142 -0.32 15.82 -13.68
CA SER A 142 -0.29 14.80 -14.73
C SER A 142 0.26 13.47 -14.20
N LEU A 143 1.32 13.48 -13.39
CA LEU A 143 1.89 12.29 -12.77
C LEU A 143 0.90 11.65 -11.79
N ASN A 144 0.25 12.43 -10.92
CA ASN A 144 -0.77 11.94 -10.00
C ASN A 144 -1.97 11.33 -10.73
N LYS A 145 -2.38 11.91 -11.88
CA LYS A 145 -3.47 11.41 -12.73
C LYS A 145 -3.12 10.22 -13.60
N SER A 146 -1.85 10.07 -13.98
CA SER A 146 -1.39 8.99 -14.87
C SER A 146 -1.56 7.59 -14.30
N GLY A 147 -1.73 7.49 -12.98
CA GLY A 147 -1.82 6.20 -12.30
C GLY A 147 -0.49 5.46 -12.14
N LEU A 148 0.62 6.11 -12.50
CA LEU A 148 1.95 5.53 -12.44
C LEU A 148 2.32 5.06 -11.02
N VAL A 149 1.93 5.81 -9.99
CA VAL A 149 2.19 5.45 -8.58
C VAL A 149 1.54 4.12 -8.20
N TYR A 150 0.25 3.91 -8.52
CA TYR A 150 -0.38 2.63 -8.22
C TYR A 150 0.10 1.52 -9.16
N ALA A 151 0.47 1.83 -10.41
CA ALA A 151 1.05 0.86 -11.32
C ALA A 151 2.39 0.31 -10.79
N LEU A 152 3.26 1.19 -10.27
CA LEU A 152 4.50 0.80 -9.59
C LEU A 152 4.22 -0.02 -8.32
N ALA A 153 3.23 0.38 -7.52
CA ALA A 153 2.83 -0.36 -6.32
C ALA A 153 2.36 -1.79 -6.65
N ILE A 154 1.57 -1.97 -7.72
CA ILE A 154 1.16 -3.28 -8.23
C ILE A 154 2.37 -4.07 -8.71
N LEU A 155 3.29 -3.45 -9.45
CA LEU A 155 4.50 -4.10 -9.94
C LEU A 155 5.36 -4.65 -8.79
N VAL A 156 5.55 -3.84 -7.75
CA VAL A 156 6.27 -4.22 -6.53
C VAL A 156 5.56 -5.37 -5.82
N TYR A 157 4.23 -5.29 -5.65
CA TYR A 157 3.43 -6.38 -5.09
C TYR A 157 3.61 -7.69 -5.87
N VAL A 158 3.42 -7.66 -7.20
CA VAL A 158 3.51 -8.85 -8.05
C VAL A 158 4.89 -9.47 -7.96
N TYR A 159 5.96 -8.66 -8.03
CA TYR A 159 7.33 -9.15 -7.90
C TYR A 159 7.53 -9.92 -6.59
N PHE A 160 7.19 -9.31 -5.44
CA PHE A 160 7.39 -9.95 -4.14
C PHE A 160 6.48 -11.16 -3.92
N ALA A 161 5.23 -11.12 -4.41
CA ALA A 161 4.29 -12.22 -4.28
C ALA A 161 4.77 -13.46 -5.07
N VAL A 162 5.13 -13.27 -6.35
CA VAL A 162 5.60 -14.33 -7.24
C VAL A 162 6.92 -14.93 -6.73
N LYS A 163 7.88 -14.08 -6.33
CA LYS A 163 9.15 -14.51 -5.72
C LYS A 163 8.90 -15.33 -4.45
N SER A 164 7.99 -14.89 -3.58
CA SER A 164 7.66 -15.62 -2.34
C SER A 164 6.97 -16.96 -2.58
N TRP A 165 6.26 -17.11 -3.71
CA TRP A 165 5.59 -18.35 -4.09
C TRP A 165 6.50 -19.37 -4.78
N GLY A 166 7.77 -19.01 -5.02
CA GLY A 166 8.76 -19.86 -5.68
C GLY A 166 8.63 -19.91 -7.20
N TYR A 167 7.94 -18.94 -7.79
CA TYR A 167 7.86 -18.82 -9.25
C TYR A 167 9.02 -17.96 -9.76
N GLU A 168 9.62 -18.38 -10.88
CA GLU A 168 10.65 -17.62 -11.57
C GLU A 168 10.02 -16.69 -12.60
N PHE A 169 10.48 -15.43 -12.62
CA PHE A 169 10.08 -14.46 -13.64
C PHE A 169 10.99 -14.61 -14.86
N CYS A 170 10.45 -15.14 -15.96
CA CYS A 170 11.13 -15.20 -17.25
C CYS A 170 10.54 -14.16 -18.19
N PHE A 171 11.27 -13.08 -18.44
CA PHE A 171 10.95 -12.18 -19.54
C PHE A 171 11.50 -12.76 -20.84
N ASN A 172 10.60 -13.31 -21.67
CA ASN A 172 10.95 -13.69 -23.04
C ASN A 172 10.97 -12.44 -23.92
N LEU A 173 11.96 -11.56 -23.69
CA LEU A 173 12.19 -10.42 -24.57
C LEU A 173 12.81 -10.97 -25.86
N PRO A 174 12.26 -10.65 -27.05
CA PRO A 174 12.90 -10.98 -28.30
C PRO A 174 14.21 -10.18 -28.36
N THR A 175 15.31 -10.80 -27.96
CA THR A 175 16.63 -10.27 -28.23
C THR A 175 16.78 -10.21 -29.74
N PHE A 176 16.89 -8.99 -30.29
CA PHE A 176 17.28 -8.78 -31.68
C PHE A 176 18.51 -9.67 -31.95
N LYS A 177 18.36 -10.63 -32.86
CA LYS A 177 19.30 -11.69 -33.25
C LYS A 177 19.34 -12.92 -32.34
N GLY A 178 18.31 -13.77 -32.46
CA GLY A 178 18.49 -15.23 -32.64
C GLY A 178 19.40 -15.99 -31.66
N LYS A 179 19.54 -15.55 -30.41
CA LYS A 179 20.30 -16.27 -29.38
C LYS A 179 19.44 -16.54 -28.15
N LYS A 180 19.68 -17.73 -27.59
CA LYS A 180 18.96 -18.41 -26.50
C LYS A 180 18.54 -17.48 -25.35
N CYS A 181 17.39 -17.83 -24.76
CA CYS A 181 16.88 -17.34 -23.48
C CYS A 181 18.02 -16.98 -22.53
N SER A 182 18.22 -15.69 -22.28
CA SER A 182 19.14 -15.24 -21.25
C SER A 182 18.37 -15.14 -19.94
N TYR A 183 18.80 -15.93 -18.96
CA TYR A 183 18.30 -15.86 -17.59
C TYR A 183 18.72 -14.52 -16.98
N PHE A 184 17.78 -13.59 -16.85
CA PHE A 184 18.00 -12.42 -16.01
C PHE A 184 17.69 -12.78 -14.56
N HIS A 185 18.70 -13.21 -13.82
CA HIS A 185 18.69 -13.15 -12.36
C HIS A 185 18.81 -11.68 -11.96
N LEU A 186 17.68 -10.99 -11.74
CA LEU A 186 17.69 -9.73 -11.00
C LEU A 186 17.79 -10.05 -9.51
N PHE A 187 19.04 -9.99 -9.01
CA PHE A 187 19.54 -9.96 -7.62
C PHE A 187 18.67 -10.57 -6.49
#